data_AF-A0A9X3EAD7-F1
#
_entry.id   AF-A0A9X3EAD7-F1
#
_cell.length_a   1.000
_cell.length_b   1.000
_cell.length_c   1.000
_cell.angle_alpha   90.00
_cell.angle_beta   90.00
_cell.angle_gamma   90.00
#
_symmetry.space_group_name_H-M   'P 1'
#
loop_
_entity.id
_entity.type
_entity.pdbx_description
1 polymer ?
#
loop_
_entity_poly.entity_id
_entity_poly.type
_entity_poly.pdbx_seq_one_letter_code
_entity_poly.pdbx_strand_id
1 'polypeptide(L)'
;MSENLKTIRELADELGVSKQAVWQKIKRDSSINLRQFTSKKGNTVYINIDGQKAIKSMFLDKTSTKNRQHEDGVDDNEEDRVDEQGEVKFLRDLVLELQSEKKELHKLLDQQQRLALQDKKMLEDYKAKIQNLEALAMTPHDSEKDLSPKNKPEQETSTAERQHKTKKWWHFGR
;
A
#
# COMPACT_ATOMS: atom_id res chain seq x y z
N MET A 1 -23.49 -38.81 13.87
CA MET A 1 -22.61 -38.21 12.85
C MET A 1 -23.04 -36.75 12.71
N SER A 2 -22.24 -35.79 13.16
CA SER A 2 -22.55 -34.37 13.01
C SER A 2 -22.47 -33.98 11.54
N GLU A 3 -23.58 -33.56 10.95
CA GLU A 3 -23.62 -33.08 9.57
C GLU A 3 -22.81 -31.78 9.48
N ASN A 4 -21.61 -31.85 8.90
CA ASN A 4 -20.74 -30.69 8.69
C ASN A 4 -21.27 -29.82 7.54
N LEU A 5 -22.32 -29.07 7.85
CA LEU A 5 -22.91 -28.07 6.96
C LEU A 5 -22.03 -26.82 6.95
N LYS A 6 -21.67 -26.32 5.77
CA LYS A 6 -20.93 -25.07 5.61
C LYS A 6 -21.77 -24.03 4.92
N THR A 7 -21.53 -22.78 5.27
CA THR A 7 -22.16 -21.65 4.59
C THR A 7 -21.44 -21.37 3.27
N ILE A 8 -22.12 -20.68 2.35
CA ILE A 8 -21.52 -20.18 1.11
C ILE A 8 -20.33 -19.26 1.39
N ARG A 9 -20.35 -18.56 2.54
CA ARG A 9 -19.23 -17.73 3.00
C ARG A 9 -18.00 -18.58 3.28
N GLU A 10 -18.12 -19.57 4.15
CA GLU A 10 -16.99 -20.43 4.54
C GLU A 10 -16.45 -21.21 3.34
N LEU A 11 -17.34 -21.66 2.44
CA LEU A 11 -16.94 -22.33 1.22
C LEU A 11 -16.17 -21.40 0.26
N ALA A 12 -16.59 -20.14 0.16
CA ALA A 12 -15.88 -19.15 -0.65
C ALA A 12 -14.50 -18.82 -0.05
N ASP A 13 -14.42 -18.67 1.27
CA ASP A 13 -13.18 -18.41 2.00
C ASP A 13 -12.20 -19.59 1.84
N GLU A 14 -12.67 -20.84 1.87
CA GLU A 14 -11.86 -22.05 1.62
C GLU A 14 -11.34 -22.16 0.17
N LEU A 15 -12.13 -21.68 -0.78
CA LEU A 15 -11.79 -21.68 -2.20
C LEU A 15 -10.93 -20.46 -2.62
N GLY A 16 -10.74 -19.48 -1.72
CA GLY A 16 -10.07 -18.23 -2.03
C GLY A 16 -10.81 -17.37 -3.06
N VAL A 17 -12.13 -17.53 -3.17
CA VAL A 17 -12.99 -16.80 -4.12
C VAL A 17 -14.02 -15.95 -3.40
N SER A 18 -14.63 -15.00 -4.11
CA SER A 18 -15.71 -14.20 -3.51
C SER A 18 -17.02 -15.00 -3.37
N LYS A 19 -17.84 -14.69 -2.37
CA LYS A 19 -19.19 -15.27 -2.20
C LYS A 19 -20.01 -15.17 -3.49
N GLN A 20 -19.87 -14.05 -4.19
CA GLN A 20 -20.57 -13.79 -5.43
C GLN A 20 -20.07 -14.67 -6.57
N ALA A 21 -18.78 -14.99 -6.63
CA ALA A 21 -18.23 -15.91 -7.62
C ALA A 21 -18.84 -17.32 -7.46
N VAL A 22 -19.01 -17.79 -6.21
CA VAL A 22 -19.70 -19.05 -5.91
C VAL A 22 -21.14 -19.02 -6.44
N TRP A 23 -21.91 -17.97 -6.12
CA TRP A 23 -23.28 -17.81 -6.63
C TRP A 23 -23.36 -17.76 -8.16
N GLN A 24 -22.41 -17.07 -8.81
CA GLN A 24 -22.37 -16.97 -10.27
C GLN A 24 -22.02 -18.30 -10.92
N LYS A 25 -21.10 -19.07 -10.35
CA LYS A 25 -20.72 -20.39 -10.87
C LYS A 25 -21.90 -21.36 -10.80
N ILE A 26 -22.60 -21.37 -9.67
CA ILE A 26 -23.83 -22.16 -9.46
C ILE A 26 -24.95 -21.71 -10.41
N LYS A 27 -25.12 -20.41 -10.64
CA LYS A 27 -26.16 -19.89 -11.54
C LYS A 27 -25.88 -20.22 -13.02
N ARG A 28 -24.61 -20.29 -13.40
CA ARG A 28 -24.18 -20.61 -14.78
C ARG A 28 -24.26 -22.10 -15.08
N ASP A 29 -23.90 -22.93 -14.11
CA ASP A 29 -23.88 -24.38 -14.28
C ASP A 29 -25.21 -24.98 -13.78
N SER A 30 -26.20 -25.08 -14.69
CA SER A 30 -27.55 -25.61 -14.43
C SER A 30 -27.59 -27.07 -13.93
N SER A 31 -26.45 -27.76 -13.91
CA SER A 31 -26.32 -29.14 -13.42
C SER A 31 -26.35 -29.23 -11.89
N ILE A 32 -25.98 -28.16 -11.17
CA ILE A 32 -26.09 -28.11 -9.72
C ILE A 32 -27.37 -27.36 -9.35
N ASN A 33 -28.40 -28.12 -9.00
CA ASN A 33 -29.50 -27.56 -8.26
C ASN A 33 -29.02 -27.24 -6.83
N LEU A 34 -28.67 -25.97 -6.56
CA LEU A 34 -28.25 -25.60 -5.20
C LEU A 34 -29.35 -25.89 -4.17
N ARG A 35 -30.61 -25.74 -4.58
CA ARG A 35 -31.81 -25.99 -3.75
C ARG A 35 -31.86 -27.39 -3.14
N GLN A 36 -31.41 -28.43 -3.84
CA GLN A 36 -31.41 -29.81 -3.31
C GLN A 36 -30.29 -30.05 -2.29
N PHE A 37 -29.24 -29.23 -2.30
CA PHE A 37 -28.10 -29.38 -1.40
C PHE A 37 -28.01 -28.28 -0.35
N THR A 38 -29.01 -27.40 -0.26
CA THR A 38 -29.03 -26.31 0.72
C THR A 38 -30.20 -26.35 1.67
N SER A 39 -29.91 -26.15 2.95
CA SER A 39 -30.89 -25.86 3.98
C SER A 39 -30.81 -24.38 4.38
N LYS A 40 -31.96 -23.73 4.50
CA LYS A 40 -32.06 -22.34 4.95
C LYS A 40 -32.44 -22.32 6.42
N LYS A 41 -31.58 -21.75 7.27
CA LYS A 41 -31.88 -21.48 8.67
C LYS A 41 -31.79 -19.97 8.89
N GLY A 42 -32.95 -19.31 9.00
CA GLY A 42 -33.02 -17.86 9.06
C GLY A 42 -32.55 -17.21 7.76
N ASN A 43 -31.59 -16.27 7.84
CA ASN A 43 -31.02 -15.58 6.67
C ASN A 43 -29.77 -16.25 6.09
N THR A 44 -29.35 -17.38 6.68
CA THR A 44 -28.13 -18.08 6.29
C THR A 44 -28.46 -19.35 5.52
N VAL A 45 -27.77 -19.54 4.40
CA VAL A 45 -27.87 -20.73 3.55
C VAL A 45 -26.70 -21.65 3.88
N TYR A 46 -27.03 -22.86 4.31
CA TYR A 46 -26.09 -23.94 4.63
C TYR A 46 -26.10 -24.96 3.51
N ILE A 47 -24.94 -25.50 3.16
CA ILE A 47 -24.75 -26.47 2.08
C ILE A 47 -24.32 -27.82 2.67
N ASN A 48 -24.93 -28.90 2.20
CA ASN A 48 -24.57 -30.28 2.53
C ASN A 48 -23.22 -30.67 1.93
N ILE A 49 -22.60 -31.73 2.46
CA ILE A 49 -21.27 -32.19 2.04
C ILE A 49 -21.20 -32.48 0.53
N ASP A 50 -22.25 -33.06 -0.06
CA ASP A 50 -22.30 -33.36 -1.49
C ASP A 50 -22.34 -32.08 -2.35
N GLY A 51 -23.13 -31.08 -1.93
CA GLY A 51 -23.16 -29.77 -2.59
C GLY A 51 -21.83 -29.03 -2.46
N GLN A 52 -21.17 -29.12 -1.29
CA GLN A 52 -19.84 -28.55 -1.09
C GLN A 52 -18.82 -29.19 -2.03
N LYS A 53 -18.84 -30.52 -2.19
CA LYS A 53 -17.93 -31.26 -3.06
C LYS A 53 -18.13 -30.88 -4.54
N ALA A 54 -19.38 -30.79 -4.98
CA ALA A 54 -19.72 -30.41 -6.35
C ALA A 54 -19.30 -28.98 -6.67
N ILE A 55 -19.51 -28.03 -5.75
CA ILE A 55 -19.05 -26.65 -5.95
C ILE A 55 -17.52 -26.60 -5.95
N LYS A 56 -16.85 -27.31 -5.04
CA LYS A 56 -15.37 -27.33 -4.99
C LYS A 56 -14.74 -27.87 -6.28
N SER A 57 -15.25 -28.97 -6.84
CA SER A 57 -14.71 -29.51 -8.10
C SER A 57 -14.82 -28.51 -9.25
N MET A 58 -15.92 -27.76 -9.31
CA MET A 58 -16.13 -26.74 -10.35
C MET A 58 -15.14 -25.58 -10.34
N PHE A 59 -14.54 -25.28 -9.17
CA PHE A 59 -13.51 -24.25 -9.04
C PHE A 59 -12.09 -24.81 -9.21
N LEU A 60 -11.91 -26.13 -9.00
CA LEU A 60 -10.64 -26.82 -9.18
C LEU A 60 -10.38 -27.18 -10.65
N ASP A 61 -11.42 -27.42 -11.43
CA ASP A 61 -11.34 -27.71 -12.87
C ASP A 61 -10.99 -26.42 -13.66
N LYS A 62 -9.68 -26.17 -13.81
CA LYS A 62 -9.09 -25.04 -14.57
C LYS A 62 -9.47 -24.99 -16.05
N THR A 63 -10.28 -25.93 -16.55
CA THR A 63 -10.63 -26.09 -17.97
C THR A 63 -11.76 -25.16 -18.42
N SER A 64 -12.52 -24.54 -17.50
CA SER A 64 -13.74 -23.80 -17.85
C SER A 64 -13.53 -22.35 -18.32
N THR A 65 -12.33 -21.79 -18.26
CA THR A 65 -12.07 -20.41 -18.72
C THR A 65 -11.72 -20.31 -20.20
N LYS A 66 -11.40 -21.41 -20.89
CA LYS A 66 -11.01 -21.37 -22.32
C LYS A 66 -12.20 -21.29 -23.29
N ASN A 67 -13.39 -21.76 -22.89
CA ASN A 67 -14.55 -21.84 -23.79
C ASN A 67 -15.44 -20.57 -23.81
N ARG A 68 -15.01 -19.45 -23.22
CA ARG A 68 -15.83 -18.21 -23.16
C ARG A 68 -15.50 -17.16 -24.22
N GLN A 69 -14.54 -17.43 -25.11
CA GLN A 69 -14.20 -16.52 -26.20
C GLN A 69 -14.79 -16.95 -27.56
N HIS A 70 -15.58 -18.03 -27.64
CA HIS A 70 -15.91 -18.66 -28.93
C HIS A 70 -17.37 -18.64 -29.39
N GLU A 71 -18.30 -17.97 -28.69
CA GLU A 71 -19.71 -17.98 -29.13
C GLU A 71 -20.33 -16.58 -29.23
N ASP A 72 -19.67 -15.67 -29.95
CA ASP A 72 -20.35 -14.62 -30.72
C ASP A 72 -19.35 -13.99 -31.71
N GLY A 73 -19.05 -14.71 -32.80
CA GLY A 73 -18.06 -14.25 -33.77
C GLY A 73 -17.94 -15.24 -34.92
N VAL A 74 -18.52 -14.84 -36.04
CA VAL A 74 -18.47 -15.46 -37.37
C VAL A 74 -17.12 -16.14 -37.67
N ASP A 75 -17.23 -17.34 -38.21
CA ASP A 75 -16.21 -18.10 -38.92
C ASP A 75 -15.37 -17.22 -39.85
N ASP A 76 -14.09 -17.04 -39.49
CA ASP A 76 -12.98 -16.97 -40.45
C ASP A 76 -11.73 -17.52 -39.75
N ASN A 77 -11.36 -18.72 -40.17
CA ASN A 77 -10.06 -19.34 -39.92
C ASN A 77 -8.95 -18.44 -40.50
N GLU A 78 -8.32 -17.61 -39.68
CA GLU A 78 -6.90 -17.32 -39.80
C GLU A 78 -6.25 -17.48 -38.42
N GLU A 79 -5.09 -18.14 -38.41
CA GLU A 79 -4.33 -18.47 -37.22
C GLU A 79 -4.15 -17.27 -36.28
N ASP A 80 -4.91 -17.23 -35.17
CA ASP A 80 -4.54 -16.42 -34.00
C ASP A 80 -3.42 -17.15 -33.25
N ARG A 81 -2.27 -17.28 -33.91
CA ARG A 81 -0.99 -17.36 -33.23
C ARG A 81 -0.79 -16.00 -32.60
N VAL A 82 -1.40 -15.79 -31.44
CA VAL A 82 -1.06 -14.71 -30.52
C VAL A 82 0.46 -14.66 -30.52
N ASP A 83 1.02 -13.54 -30.97
CA ASP A 83 2.44 -13.35 -31.18
C ASP A 83 3.16 -13.45 -29.83
N GLU A 84 3.40 -14.69 -29.37
CA GLU A 84 4.09 -15.00 -28.12
C GLU A 84 5.46 -14.30 -28.09
N GLN A 85 6.05 -14.03 -29.25
CA GLN A 85 7.31 -13.30 -29.38
C GLN A 85 7.12 -11.81 -29.06
N GLY A 86 6.03 -11.19 -29.50
CA GLY A 86 5.61 -9.84 -29.15
C GLY A 86 5.33 -9.68 -27.66
N GLU A 87 4.60 -10.61 -27.04
CA GLU A 87 4.35 -10.60 -25.60
C GLU A 87 5.64 -10.77 -24.78
N VAL A 88 6.51 -11.71 -25.18
CA VAL A 88 7.81 -11.91 -24.54
C VAL A 88 8.70 -10.68 -24.69
N LYS A 89 8.64 -9.98 -25.83
CA LYS A 89 9.40 -8.74 -26.06
C LYS A 89 8.88 -7.61 -25.18
N PHE A 90 7.56 -7.42 -25.10
CA PHE A 90 6.94 -6.44 -24.20
C PHE A 90 7.32 -6.68 -22.73
N LEU A 91 7.25 -7.94 -22.28
CA LEU A 91 7.65 -8.29 -20.92
C LEU A 91 9.14 -8.05 -20.66
N ARG A 92 10.01 -8.30 -21.65
CA ARG A 92 11.44 -7.97 -21.54
C ARG A 92 11.67 -6.47 -21.42
N ASP A 93 10.99 -5.68 -22.24
CA ASP A 93 11.11 -4.21 -22.21
C ASP A 93 10.63 -3.65 -20.86
N LEU A 94 9.51 -4.16 -20.33
CA LEU A 94 9.01 -3.78 -19.01
C LEU A 94 9.99 -4.18 -17.89
N VAL A 95 10.60 -5.36 -17.97
CA VAL A 95 11.64 -5.78 -17.02
C VAL A 95 12.87 -4.87 -17.11
N LEU A 96 13.28 -4.45 -18.30
CA LEU A 96 14.39 -3.51 -18.49
C LEU A 96 14.09 -2.14 -17.89
N GLU A 97 12.87 -1.63 -18.07
CA GLU A 97 12.42 -0.37 -17.48
C GLU A 97 12.40 -0.44 -15.94
N LEU A 98 11.83 -1.49 -15.36
CA LEU A 98 11.85 -1.68 -13.90
C LEU A 98 13.28 -1.82 -13.35
N GLN A 99 14.19 -2.46 -14.09
CA GLN A 99 15.59 -2.55 -13.70
C GLN A 99 16.31 -1.20 -13.77
N SER A 100 16.00 -0.37 -14.77
CA SER A 100 16.60 0.96 -14.90
C SER A 100 16.13 1.88 -13.77
N GLU A 101 14.83 1.87 -13.45
CA GLU A 101 14.24 2.61 -12.33
C GLU A 101 14.87 2.17 -10.99
N LYS A 102 15.00 0.86 -10.76
CA LYS A 102 15.67 0.34 -9.56
C LYS A 102 17.11 0.84 -9.43
N LYS A 103 17.85 0.90 -10.55
CA LYS A 103 19.23 1.40 -10.57
C LYS A 103 19.28 2.91 -10.26
N GLU A 104 18.31 3.68 -10.73
CA GLU A 104 18.20 5.10 -10.44
C GLU A 104 17.88 5.36 -8.96
N LEU A 105 16.91 4.61 -8.40
CA LEU A 105 16.59 4.66 -6.98
C LEU A 105 17.80 4.29 -6.09
N HIS A 106 18.57 3.26 -6.46
CA HIS A 106 19.81 2.93 -5.75
C HIS A 106 20.83 4.08 -5.78
N LYS A 107 21.02 4.74 -6.94
CA LYS A 107 21.93 5.90 -7.03
C LYS A 107 21.46 7.07 -6.16
N LEU A 108 20.16 7.35 -6.15
CA LEU A 108 19.59 8.42 -5.33
C LEU A 108 19.76 8.13 -3.84
N LEU A 109 19.55 6.87 -3.43
CA LEU A 109 19.78 6.43 -2.06
C LEU A 109 21.24 6.61 -1.64
N ASP A 110 22.19 6.20 -2.49
CA ASP A 110 23.62 6.37 -2.23
C ASP A 110 24.00 7.86 -2.10
N GLN A 111 23.43 8.73 -2.94
CA GLN A 111 23.64 10.17 -2.86
C GLN A 111 23.11 10.73 -1.53
N GLN A 112 21.91 10.33 -1.12
CA GLN A 112 21.33 10.76 0.15
C GLN A 112 22.17 10.32 1.35
N GLN A 113 22.71 9.09 1.34
CA GLN A 113 23.60 8.59 2.39
C GLN A 113 24.89 9.40 2.47
N ARG A 114 25.50 9.74 1.33
CA ARG A 114 26.72 10.58 1.29
C ARG A 114 26.48 11.97 1.84
N LEU A 115 25.37 12.61 1.46
CA LEU A 115 25.00 13.92 1.98
C LEU A 115 24.76 13.87 3.49
N ALA A 116 24.02 12.88 3.98
CA ALA A 116 23.79 12.71 5.41
C ALA A 116 25.10 12.54 6.22
N LEU A 117 26.11 11.86 5.66
CA LEU A 117 27.43 11.74 6.28
C LEU A 117 28.19 13.07 6.29
N GLN A 118 28.09 13.85 5.21
CA GLN A 118 28.69 15.19 5.13
C GLN A 118 28.05 16.14 6.14
N ASP A 119 26.72 16.17 6.22
CA ASP A 119 25.97 16.98 7.17
C ASP A 119 26.33 16.60 8.61
N LYS A 120 26.43 15.30 8.92
CA LYS A 120 26.84 14.82 10.24
C LYS A 120 28.24 15.35 10.61
N LYS A 121 29.20 15.29 9.69
CA LYS A 121 30.55 15.81 9.94
C LYS A 121 30.55 17.31 10.20
N MET A 122 29.83 18.08 9.39
CA MET A 122 29.72 19.54 9.57
C MET A 122 29.08 19.88 10.93
N LEU A 123 28.03 19.16 11.33
CA LEU A 123 27.39 19.35 12.63
C LEU A 123 28.33 19.02 13.81
N GLU A 124 29.15 17.98 13.68
CA GLU A 124 30.16 17.62 14.66
C GLU A 124 31.24 18.70 14.78
N ASP A 125 31.74 19.22 13.66
CA ASP A 125 32.72 20.31 13.61
C ASP A 125 32.16 21.60 14.26
N TYR A 126 30.90 21.96 13.96
CA TYR A 126 30.25 23.11 14.61
C TYR A 126 30.08 22.90 16.10
N LYS A 127 29.70 21.70 16.54
CA LYS A 127 29.56 21.37 17.96
C LYS A 127 30.90 21.50 18.68
N ALA A 128 31.99 20.99 18.10
CA ALA A 128 33.33 21.13 18.66
C ALA A 128 33.78 22.60 18.72
N LYS A 129 33.50 23.39 17.67
CA LYS A 129 33.81 24.82 17.65
C LYS A 129 33.06 25.59 18.74
N ILE A 130 31.79 25.28 18.96
CA ILE A 130 30.99 25.87 20.05
C ILE A 130 31.60 25.51 21.40
N GLN A 131 31.92 24.24 21.64
CA GLN A 131 32.55 23.80 22.90
C GLN A 131 33.90 24.49 23.17
N ASN A 132 34.73 24.66 22.14
CA ASN A 132 36.01 25.36 22.27
C ASN A 132 35.83 26.86 22.56
N LEU A 133 34.84 27.51 21.94
CA LEU A 133 34.51 28.91 22.21
C LEU A 133 33.96 29.09 23.62
N GLU A 134 33.12 28.17 24.09
CA GLU A 134 32.63 28.15 25.47
C GLU A 134 33.78 27.97 26.46
N ALA A 135 34.72 27.06 26.19
CA ALA A 135 35.90 26.85 27.03
C ALA A 135 36.82 28.10 27.08
N LEU A 136 36.99 28.78 25.95
CA LEU A 136 37.77 30.03 25.89
C LEU A 136 37.08 31.16 26.66
N ALA A 137 35.76 31.30 26.53
CA ALA A 137 34.96 32.26 27.29
C ALA A 137 34.94 31.96 28.81
N MET A 138 35.18 30.71 29.20
CA MET A 138 35.29 30.26 30.60
C MET A 138 36.71 30.38 31.18
N THR A 139 37.71 30.85 30.41
CA THR A 139 39.00 31.23 31.01
C THR A 139 38.79 32.43 31.95
N PRO A 140 39.31 32.40 33.19
CA PRO A 140 39.01 33.42 34.18
C PRO A 140 39.71 34.71 33.79
N HIS A 141 38.97 35.63 33.19
CA HIS A 141 39.31 37.04 33.26
C HIS A 141 38.97 37.53 34.67
N ASP A 142 39.86 37.20 35.62
CA ASP A 142 39.94 37.90 36.89
C ASP A 142 40.33 39.36 36.61
N SER A 143 39.31 40.21 36.54
CA SER A 143 39.34 41.49 37.23
C SER A 143 37.91 41.93 37.51
N GLU A 144 37.54 41.65 38.75
CA GLU A 144 36.46 42.22 39.54
C GLU A 144 35.72 43.42 38.93
N LYS A 145 34.40 43.28 38.79
CA LYS A 145 33.43 44.28 39.26
C LYS A 145 32.04 43.66 39.37
N ASP A 146 31.76 43.14 40.55
CA ASP A 146 30.72 43.67 41.42
C ASP A 146 29.34 43.99 40.81
N LEU A 147 28.37 43.11 41.12
CA LEU A 147 27.12 43.40 41.85
C LEU A 147 25.89 42.65 41.32
N SER A 148 25.64 41.52 41.99
CA SER A 148 24.38 41.12 42.65
C SER A 148 23.13 40.72 41.82
N PRO A 149 22.42 39.64 42.23
CA PRO A 149 21.27 39.09 41.54
C PRO A 149 19.94 39.59 42.13
N LYS A 150 18.96 39.99 41.29
CA LYS A 150 17.59 40.15 41.80
C LYS A 150 16.46 40.10 40.75
N ASN A 151 15.63 39.08 40.91
CA ASN A 151 14.16 39.00 40.72
C ASN A 151 13.51 38.95 39.32
N LYS A 152 12.81 37.83 39.09
CA LYS A 152 11.50 37.68 38.41
C LYS A 152 10.36 37.87 39.46
N PRO A 153 9.04 37.91 39.14
CA PRO A 153 8.27 38.00 37.87
C PRO A 153 7.09 39.04 37.94
N GLU A 154 6.07 38.91 37.05
CA GLU A 154 4.70 39.53 36.96
C GLU A 154 4.54 40.61 35.87
N GLN A 155 3.92 40.35 34.69
CA GLN A 155 2.51 40.14 34.26
C GLN A 155 1.65 41.43 34.05
N GLU A 156 1.33 41.66 32.75
CA GLU A 156 0.12 42.30 32.14
C GLU A 156 -0.09 43.82 32.37
N THR A 157 -0.44 44.70 31.39
CA THR A 157 -1.56 44.68 30.42
C THR A 157 -1.35 45.70 29.25
N SER A 158 -1.74 45.31 28.02
CA SER A 158 -2.43 46.06 26.91
C SER A 158 -1.99 47.49 26.50
N THR A 159 -1.84 47.94 25.24
CA THR A 159 -2.51 47.63 23.94
C THR A 159 -1.76 48.37 22.82
N ALA A 160 -1.46 47.75 21.67
CA ALA A 160 -1.36 48.39 20.34
C ALA A 160 -0.99 47.36 19.25
N GLU A 161 -1.97 46.53 18.90
CA GLU A 161 -2.40 46.27 17.51
C GLU A 161 -1.36 46.42 16.38
N ARG A 162 -0.69 45.32 15.98
CA ARG A 162 -0.25 45.12 14.58
C ARG A 162 -0.49 43.68 14.14
N GLN A 163 -1.44 43.57 13.23
CA GLN A 163 -2.03 42.35 12.73
C GLN A 163 -1.02 41.36 12.13
N HIS A 164 -1.15 40.10 12.53
CA HIS A 164 -0.48 38.96 11.96
C HIS A 164 -0.95 38.77 10.52
N LYS A 165 -0.12 39.16 9.55
CA LYS A 165 -0.38 38.85 8.13
C LYS A 165 -0.15 37.35 7.92
N THR A 166 -1.23 36.59 7.88
CA THR A 166 -1.23 35.18 7.44
C THR A 166 -0.83 35.11 5.97
N LYS A 167 0.20 34.33 5.69
CA LYS A 167 0.82 34.12 4.37
C LYS A 167 -0.21 33.53 3.40
N LYS A 168 -0.55 34.25 2.33
CA LYS A 168 -1.44 33.75 1.27
C LYS A 168 -0.63 32.83 0.34
N TRP A 169 -0.95 31.54 0.36
CA TRP A 169 -0.50 30.57 -0.63
C TRP A 169 -1.23 30.81 -1.96
N TRP A 170 -0.54 30.54 -3.06
CA TRP A 170 -1.04 30.73 -4.43
C TRP A 170 -2.20 29.77 -4.72
N HIS A 171 -3.28 30.29 -5.32
CA HIS A 171 -4.28 29.48 -6.00
C HIS A 171 -4.12 29.67 -7.51
N PHE A 172 -3.52 28.68 -8.17
CA PHE A 172 -3.62 28.52 -9.62
C PHE A 172 -4.93 27.82 -9.96
N GLY A 173 -5.66 28.34 -10.95
CA GLY A 173 -6.64 27.55 -11.70
C GLY A 173 -8.00 28.21 -11.91
N ARG A 174 -8.16 28.88 -13.06
CA ARG A 174 -9.13 28.47 -14.07
C ARG A 174 -8.68 28.89 -15.45
#